data_AF-A0A350C1C4-F1
#
_entry.id   AF-A0A350C1C4-F1
#
_cell.length_a   1.000
_cell.length_b   1.000
_cell.length_c   1.000
_cell.angle_alpha   90.00
_cell.angle_beta   90.00
_cell.angle_gamma   90.00
#
_symmetry.space_group_name_H-M   'P 1'
#
loop_
_entity.id
_entity.type
_entity.pdbx_description
1 polymer ?
#
loop_
_entity_poly.entity_id
_entity_poly.type
_entity_poly.pdbx_seq_one_letter_code
_entity_poly.pdbx_strand_id
1 'polypeptide(L)'
;MKLRTWQTIRVGFAFLSICAFWQMYNNVVPLLLTNTFHMNEAYSGIIMAMDNILALFLLPLFGTLSDKCRHKSGRRKPFIMFGTIAAVIIMMGIPVIDNIYFSKPVNGLLVLFIVVLGVLLVTMGTYRSPAVALMPDVTPKPLRSKANAIINLMGAVGGIIYLVIASILYSQSRTEGLAHVNYLPLFLIIGVLMIVSMLIVVLTVDEPRLSAEVQEMERQ
;
A
#
# COMPACT_ATOMS: atom_id res chain seq x y z
N MET A 1 -31.47 5.51 7.75
CA MET A 1 -30.05 5.29 8.10
C MET A 1 -29.22 6.48 7.64
N LYS A 2 -28.31 7.02 8.47
CA LYS A 2 -27.34 8.07 8.09
C LYS A 2 -25.93 7.49 8.09
N LEU A 3 -25.11 7.89 7.13
CA LEU A 3 -23.72 7.44 7.06
C LEU A 3 -22.91 8.04 8.20
N ARG A 4 -22.14 7.21 8.90
CA ARG A 4 -21.13 7.65 9.85
C ARG A 4 -19.88 8.10 9.09
N THR A 5 -19.92 9.30 8.54
CA THR A 5 -18.86 9.88 7.69
C THR A 5 -17.50 9.81 8.39
N TRP A 6 -17.42 10.20 9.67
CA TRP A 6 -16.18 10.16 10.44
C TRP A 6 -15.59 8.76 10.60
N GLN A 7 -16.43 7.74 10.76
CA GLN A 7 -15.99 6.35 10.81
C GLN A 7 -15.46 5.89 9.45
N THR A 8 -16.14 6.30 8.37
CA THR A 8 -15.70 5.98 7.00
C THR A 8 -14.36 6.63 6.68
N ILE A 9 -14.14 7.88 7.12
CA ILE A 9 -12.84 8.57 6.99
C ILE A 9 -11.74 7.81 7.73
N ARG A 10 -12.00 7.31 8.96
CA ARG A 10 -11.05 6.49 9.72
C ARG A 10 -10.64 5.23 8.96
N VAL A 11 -11.60 4.52 8.36
CA VAL A 11 -11.32 3.37 7.47
C VAL A 11 -10.56 3.82 6.21
N GLY A 12 -10.91 4.98 5.68
CA GLY A 12 -10.28 5.59 4.50
C GLY A 12 -8.79 5.89 4.67
N PHE A 13 -8.26 6.00 5.89
CA PHE A 13 -6.80 6.08 6.10
C PHE A 13 -6.07 4.85 5.56
N ALA A 14 -6.68 3.66 5.58
CA ALA A 14 -6.08 2.50 4.93
C ALA A 14 -5.94 2.70 3.41
N PHE A 15 -6.94 3.28 2.77
CA PHE A 15 -6.89 3.58 1.33
C PHE A 15 -5.90 4.70 1.01
N LEU A 16 -5.82 5.72 1.88
CA LEU A 16 -4.83 6.79 1.77
C LEU A 16 -3.41 6.20 1.70
N SER A 17 -3.04 5.33 2.64
CA SER A 17 -1.70 4.72 2.64
C SER A 17 -1.49 3.73 1.50
N ILE A 18 -2.50 2.94 1.10
CA ILE A 18 -2.41 2.05 -0.07
C ILE A 18 -2.11 2.86 -1.34
N CYS A 19 -2.87 3.93 -1.59
CA CYS A 19 -2.71 4.74 -2.78
C CYS A 19 -1.38 5.50 -2.77
N ALA A 20 -0.96 6.06 -1.63
CA ALA A 20 0.34 6.71 -1.51
C ALA A 20 1.50 5.75 -1.84
N PHE A 21 1.45 4.53 -1.30
CA PHE A 21 2.43 3.48 -1.61
C PHE A 21 2.43 3.14 -3.09
N TRP A 22 1.27 2.85 -3.69
CA TRP A 22 1.21 2.43 -5.10
C TRP A 22 1.66 3.52 -6.06
N GLN A 23 1.37 4.79 -5.73
CA GLN A 23 1.90 5.90 -6.51
C GLN A 23 3.42 5.95 -6.43
N MET A 24 4.01 5.81 -5.24
CA MET A 24 5.47 5.70 -5.11
C MET A 24 6.04 4.51 -5.87
N TYR A 25 5.47 3.32 -5.68
CA TYR A 25 5.92 2.08 -6.32
C TYR A 25 5.91 2.22 -7.85
N ASN A 26 4.77 2.64 -8.43
CA ASN A 26 4.60 2.74 -9.88
C ASN A 26 5.45 3.83 -10.54
N ASN A 27 5.84 4.86 -9.79
CA ASN A 27 6.69 5.93 -10.31
C ASN A 27 8.18 5.61 -10.14
N VAL A 28 8.58 5.01 -9.02
CA VAL A 28 10.00 4.83 -8.67
C VAL A 28 10.55 3.51 -9.17
N VAL A 29 9.84 2.40 -9.01
CA VAL A 29 10.39 1.06 -9.37
C VAL A 29 10.77 0.94 -10.84
N PRO A 30 9.99 1.44 -11.82
CA PRO A 30 10.41 1.42 -13.21
C PRO A 30 11.70 2.20 -13.44
N LEU A 31 11.83 3.38 -12.81
CA LEU A 31 13.05 4.21 -12.92
C LEU A 31 14.27 3.50 -12.34
N LEU A 32 14.12 2.77 -11.23
CA LEU A 32 15.23 1.98 -10.68
C LEU A 32 15.63 0.86 -11.64
N LEU A 33 14.66 0.13 -12.20
CA LEU A 33 14.92 -0.95 -13.15
C LEU A 33 15.62 -0.43 -14.43
N THR A 34 15.20 0.70 -14.97
CA THR A 34 15.76 1.24 -16.22
C THR A 34 17.06 2.02 -15.99
N ASN A 35 17.11 2.90 -14.98
CA ASN A 35 18.22 3.83 -14.79
C ASN A 35 19.35 3.24 -13.96
N THR A 36 19.03 2.52 -12.87
CA THR A 36 20.05 1.90 -12.01
C THR A 36 20.48 0.54 -12.53
N PHE A 37 19.52 -0.34 -12.85
CA PHE A 37 19.82 -1.71 -13.29
C PHE A 37 20.02 -1.83 -14.81
N HIS A 38 19.89 -0.72 -15.56
CA HIS A 38 20.05 -0.67 -17.02
C HIS A 38 19.22 -1.72 -17.77
N MET A 39 18.05 -2.06 -17.23
CA MET A 39 17.14 -3.02 -17.83
C MET A 39 16.37 -2.37 -18.99
N ASN A 40 16.16 -3.12 -20.07
CA ASN A 40 15.33 -2.67 -21.18
C ASN A 40 13.90 -2.37 -20.69
N GLU A 41 13.32 -1.28 -21.19
CA GLU A 41 11.95 -0.83 -20.87
C GLU A 41 10.90 -1.93 -21.05
N ALA A 42 11.05 -2.81 -22.06
CA ALA A 42 10.14 -3.93 -22.28
C ALA A 42 10.15 -4.93 -21.11
N TYR A 43 11.33 -5.28 -20.57
CA TYR A 43 11.44 -6.18 -19.43
C TYR A 43 10.99 -5.51 -18.13
N SER A 44 11.30 -4.22 -17.95
CA SER A 44 10.76 -3.43 -16.83
C SER A 44 9.23 -3.43 -16.86
N GLY A 45 8.62 -3.20 -18.02
CA GLY A 45 7.18 -3.26 -18.23
C GLY A 45 6.58 -4.63 -17.91
N ILE A 46 7.26 -5.73 -18.26
CA ILE A 46 6.84 -7.09 -17.89
C ILE A 46 6.86 -7.28 -16.37
N ILE A 47 7.96 -6.89 -15.70
CA ILE A 47 8.08 -6.99 -14.24
C ILE A 47 6.98 -6.17 -13.56
N MET A 48 6.72 -4.97 -14.05
CA MET A 48 5.64 -4.14 -13.54
C MET A 48 4.31 -4.85 -13.75
N ALA A 49 3.96 -5.30 -14.96
CA ALA A 49 2.68 -5.97 -15.24
C ALA A 49 2.43 -7.27 -14.45
N MET A 50 3.48 -7.96 -13.99
CA MET A 50 3.34 -9.13 -13.11
C MET A 50 2.63 -8.77 -11.80
N ASP A 51 2.68 -7.52 -11.35
CA ASP A 51 1.97 -7.06 -10.15
C ASP A 51 0.46 -7.32 -10.24
N ASN A 52 -0.14 -7.00 -11.38
CA ASN A 52 -1.57 -7.12 -11.64
C ASN A 52 -1.97 -8.58 -11.78
N ILE A 53 -1.13 -9.38 -12.44
CA ILE A 53 -1.34 -10.84 -12.56
C ILE A 53 -1.32 -11.48 -11.17
N LEU A 54 -0.33 -11.17 -10.35
CA LEU A 54 -0.24 -11.69 -8.98
C LEU A 54 -1.42 -11.20 -8.13
N ALA A 55 -1.84 -9.93 -8.28
CA ALA A 55 -2.97 -9.38 -7.55
C ALA A 55 -4.28 -10.15 -7.78
N LEU A 56 -4.51 -10.69 -8.99
CA LEU A 56 -5.69 -11.54 -9.28
C LEU A 56 -5.79 -12.75 -8.37
N PHE A 57 -4.66 -13.35 -7.96
CA PHE A 57 -4.62 -14.51 -7.10
C PHE A 57 -4.46 -14.14 -5.62
N LEU A 58 -3.58 -13.17 -5.32
CA LEU A 58 -3.24 -12.79 -3.96
C LEU A 58 -4.39 -12.08 -3.24
N LEU A 59 -5.19 -11.26 -3.95
CA LEU A 59 -6.30 -10.53 -3.33
C LEU A 59 -7.38 -11.49 -2.79
N PRO A 60 -7.92 -12.46 -3.56
CA PRO A 60 -8.83 -13.47 -3.01
C PRO A 60 -8.19 -14.35 -1.94
N LEU A 61 -6.92 -14.75 -2.13
CA LEU A 61 -6.21 -15.61 -1.18
C LEU A 61 -6.08 -14.94 0.19
N PHE A 62 -5.60 -13.69 0.26
CA PHE A 62 -5.47 -12.98 1.53
C PHE A 62 -6.81 -12.46 2.07
N GLY A 63 -7.80 -12.27 1.20
CA GLY A 63 -9.18 -11.98 1.61
C GLY A 63 -9.74 -13.15 2.42
N THR A 64 -9.69 -14.36 1.85
CA THR A 64 -10.19 -15.58 2.50
C THR A 64 -9.35 -15.99 3.73
N LEU A 65 -8.04 -15.76 3.73
CA LEU A 65 -7.20 -16.01 4.91
C LEU A 65 -7.55 -15.07 6.06
N SER A 66 -7.73 -13.78 5.78
CA SER A 66 -8.14 -12.82 6.81
C SER A 66 -9.56 -13.06 7.33
N ASP A 67 -10.49 -13.57 6.50
CA ASP A 67 -11.83 -13.96 6.92
C ASP A 67 -11.84 -15.03 8.02
N LYS A 68 -10.89 -15.97 7.95
CA LYS A 68 -10.76 -17.09 8.89
C LYS A 68 -10.10 -16.68 10.22
N CYS A 69 -9.50 -15.49 10.29
CA CYS A 69 -8.82 -15.02 11.48
C CYS A 69 -9.83 -14.70 12.59
N ARG A 70 -9.57 -15.20 13.81
CA ARG A 70 -10.35 -14.88 15.01
C ARG A 70 -9.44 -14.22 16.04
N HIS A 71 -9.30 -12.91 15.95
CA HIS A 71 -8.54 -12.11 16.91
C HIS A 71 -9.46 -11.14 17.67
N LYS A 72 -9.09 -10.80 18.90
CA LYS A 72 -9.89 -9.93 19.80
C LYS A 72 -10.16 -8.54 19.21
N SER A 73 -9.27 -8.05 18.35
CA SER A 73 -9.39 -6.74 17.71
C SER A 73 -10.21 -6.73 16.41
N GLY A 74 -10.68 -7.89 15.94
CA GLY A 74 -11.32 -8.08 14.63
C GLY A 74 -10.58 -9.11 13.78
N ARG A 75 -11.15 -9.45 12.62
CA ARG A 75 -10.60 -10.45 11.69
C ARG A 75 -9.62 -9.79 10.73
N ARG A 76 -9.88 -8.54 10.33
CA ARG A 76 -9.09 -7.79 9.34
C ARG A 76 -7.92 -7.05 9.95
N LYS A 77 -8.10 -6.43 11.13
CA LYS A 77 -7.06 -5.60 11.76
C LYS A 77 -5.69 -6.25 11.94
N PRO A 78 -5.56 -7.52 12.39
CA PRO A 78 -4.24 -8.13 12.56
C PRO A 78 -3.48 -8.20 11.24
N PHE A 79 -4.16 -8.57 10.15
CA PHE A 79 -3.56 -8.62 8.82
C PHE A 79 -3.15 -7.23 8.34
N ILE A 80 -3.98 -6.21 8.59
CA ILE A 80 -3.64 -4.83 8.28
C ILE A 80 -2.39 -4.39 9.04
N MET A 81 -2.31 -4.68 10.33
CA MET A 81 -1.19 -4.29 11.19
C MET A 81 0.11 -4.98 10.80
N PHE A 82 0.13 -6.33 10.82
CA PHE A 82 1.33 -7.10 10.51
C PHE A 82 1.76 -6.95 9.04
N GLY A 83 0.78 -6.91 8.13
CA GLY A 83 1.02 -6.67 6.71
C GLY A 83 1.64 -5.30 6.45
N THR A 84 1.16 -4.24 7.11
CA THR A 84 1.76 -2.90 6.97
C THR A 84 3.19 -2.86 7.51
N ILE A 85 3.44 -3.41 8.70
CA ILE A 85 4.78 -3.41 9.31
C ILE A 85 5.76 -4.18 8.41
N ALA A 86 5.39 -5.37 7.95
CA ALA A 86 6.20 -6.15 7.03
C ALA A 86 6.44 -5.41 5.72
N ALA A 87 5.41 -4.79 5.13
CA ALA A 87 5.53 -4.04 3.87
C ALA A 87 6.50 -2.87 4.01
N VAL A 88 6.43 -2.12 5.12
CA VAL A 88 7.33 -0.98 5.39
C VAL A 88 8.77 -1.46 5.55
N ILE A 89 9.01 -2.57 6.24
CA ILE A 89 10.36 -3.13 6.39
C ILE A 89 10.91 -3.58 5.03
N ILE A 90 10.12 -4.34 4.26
CA ILE A 90 10.55 -4.90 2.97
C ILE A 90 10.79 -3.78 1.95
N MET A 91 9.90 -2.78 1.88
CA MET A 91 10.04 -1.70 0.90
C MET A 91 11.26 -0.82 1.19
N MET A 92 11.69 -0.68 2.45
CA MET A 92 12.95 0.01 2.77
C MET A 92 14.18 -0.71 2.21
N GLY A 93 14.06 -2.02 1.92
CA GLY A 93 15.10 -2.78 1.22
C GLY A 93 15.33 -2.30 -0.22
N ILE A 94 14.31 -1.77 -0.90
CA ILE A 94 14.40 -1.32 -2.31
C ILE A 94 15.45 -0.22 -2.48
N PRO A 95 15.35 0.96 -1.82
CA PRO A 95 16.34 2.01 -1.98
C PRO A 95 17.72 1.63 -1.40
N VAL A 96 17.78 0.69 -0.45
CA VAL A 96 19.06 0.21 0.09
C VAL A 96 19.79 -0.64 -0.96
N ILE A 97 19.10 -1.60 -1.58
CA ILE A 97 19.68 -2.45 -2.63
C ILE A 97 20.10 -1.61 -3.83
N ASP A 98 19.26 -0.66 -4.23
CA ASP A 98 19.53 0.31 -5.29
C ASP A 98 20.83 1.10 -5.05
N ASN A 99 20.96 1.74 -3.89
CA ASN A 99 22.18 2.49 -3.53
C ASN A 99 23.44 1.61 -3.46
N ILE A 100 23.31 0.36 -2.99
CA ILE A 100 24.42 -0.60 -2.96
C ILE A 100 24.80 -1.01 -4.38
N TYR A 101 23.83 -1.28 -5.25
CA TYR A 101 24.07 -1.67 -6.64
C TYR A 101 24.79 -0.56 -7.41
N PHE A 102 24.35 0.70 -7.25
CA PHE A 102 25.03 1.84 -7.85
C PHE A 102 26.50 1.95 -7.40
N SER A 103 26.77 1.69 -6.12
CA SER A 103 28.14 1.73 -5.58
C SER A 103 28.99 0.52 -6.02
N LYS A 104 28.37 -0.66 -6.16
CA LYS A 104 29.02 -1.94 -6.49
C LYS A 104 28.08 -2.78 -7.36
N PRO A 105 28.18 -2.70 -8.69
CA PRO A 105 27.31 -3.44 -9.58
C PRO A 105 27.68 -4.93 -9.54
N VAL A 106 26.79 -5.74 -8.96
CA VAL A 106 26.93 -7.20 -8.86
C VAL A 106 25.62 -7.84 -9.32
N ASN A 107 25.68 -8.78 -10.26
CA ASN A 107 24.48 -9.42 -10.83
C ASN A 107 23.55 -10.05 -9.78
N GLY A 108 24.09 -10.54 -8.66
CA GLY A 108 23.31 -11.10 -7.56
C GLY A 108 22.36 -10.09 -6.88
N LEU A 109 22.69 -8.79 -6.92
CA LEU A 109 21.84 -7.74 -6.34
C LEU A 109 20.61 -7.46 -7.20
N LEU A 110 20.68 -7.63 -8.52
CA LEU A 110 19.51 -7.54 -9.40
C LEU A 110 18.51 -8.65 -9.08
N VAL A 111 19.01 -9.88 -8.93
CA VAL A 111 18.16 -11.03 -8.53
C VAL A 111 17.53 -10.77 -7.17
N LEU A 112 18.32 -10.30 -6.19
CA LEU A 112 17.81 -9.92 -4.88
C LEU A 112 16.74 -8.81 -4.96
N PHE A 113 16.95 -7.80 -5.81
CA PHE A 113 15.99 -6.72 -6.02
C PHE A 113 14.64 -7.24 -6.53
N ILE A 114 14.65 -8.10 -7.56
CA ILE A 114 13.44 -8.72 -8.10
C ILE A 114 12.73 -9.58 -7.04
N VAL A 115 13.50 -10.35 -6.26
CA VAL A 115 12.94 -11.14 -5.15
C VAL A 115 12.28 -10.24 -4.11
N VAL A 116 12.93 -9.12 -3.73
CA VAL A 116 12.35 -8.15 -2.78
C VAL A 116 11.07 -7.52 -3.34
N LEU A 117 11.01 -7.19 -4.63
CA LEU A 117 9.77 -6.72 -5.27
C LEU A 117 8.66 -7.78 -5.17
N GLY A 118 8.96 -9.04 -5.48
CA GLY A 118 8.00 -10.14 -5.38
C GLY A 118 7.48 -10.33 -3.95
N VAL A 119 8.37 -10.33 -2.96
CA VAL A 119 8.01 -10.44 -1.54
C VAL A 119 7.20 -9.23 -1.08
N LEU A 120 7.54 -8.03 -1.55
CA LEU A 120 6.77 -6.81 -1.28
C LEU A 120 5.35 -6.89 -1.85
N LEU A 121 5.17 -7.40 -3.07
CA LEU A 121 3.86 -7.58 -3.69
C LEU A 121 2.99 -8.56 -2.89
N VAL A 122 3.57 -9.70 -2.47
CA VAL A 122 2.87 -10.67 -1.61
C VAL A 122 2.46 -10.01 -0.29
N THR A 123 3.38 -9.28 0.33
CA THR A 123 3.12 -8.60 1.61
C THR A 123 2.07 -7.50 1.47
N MET A 124 2.11 -6.71 0.40
CA MET A 124 1.07 -5.72 0.10
C MET A 124 -0.28 -6.38 -0.16
N GLY A 125 -0.32 -7.59 -0.72
CA GLY A 125 -1.54 -8.40 -0.83
C GLY A 125 -2.18 -8.70 0.53
N THR A 126 -1.35 -9.05 1.53
CA THR A 126 -1.81 -9.34 2.91
C THR A 126 -2.47 -8.13 3.58
N TYR A 127 -2.01 -6.93 3.25
CA TYR A 127 -2.52 -5.66 3.80
C TYR A 127 -3.70 -5.11 3.00
N ARG A 128 -3.57 -5.05 1.66
CA ARG A 128 -4.54 -4.42 0.75
C ARG A 128 -5.87 -5.14 0.76
N SER A 129 -5.88 -6.47 0.68
CA SER A 129 -7.12 -7.23 0.58
C SER A 129 -8.02 -7.04 1.82
N PRO A 130 -7.52 -7.22 3.06
CA PRO A 130 -8.33 -6.99 4.26
C PRO A 130 -8.72 -5.52 4.46
N ALA A 131 -7.87 -4.58 4.07
CA ALA A 131 -8.17 -3.15 4.14
C ALA A 131 -9.34 -2.74 3.23
N VAL A 132 -9.38 -3.27 2.00
CA VAL A 132 -10.49 -3.04 1.06
C VAL A 132 -11.78 -3.69 1.55
N ALA A 133 -11.69 -4.89 2.12
CA ALA A 133 -12.83 -5.60 2.69
C ALA A 133 -13.38 -4.95 3.98
N LEU A 134 -12.55 -4.22 4.73
CA LEU A 134 -12.98 -3.57 5.98
C LEU A 134 -14.12 -2.55 5.75
N MET A 135 -14.13 -1.83 4.64
CA MET A 135 -15.19 -0.83 4.36
C MET A 135 -16.59 -1.45 4.25
N PRO A 136 -16.84 -2.46 3.38
CA PRO A 136 -18.15 -3.10 3.31
C PRO A 136 -18.51 -3.89 4.60
N ASP A 137 -17.52 -4.34 5.36
CA ASP A 137 -17.72 -5.04 6.65
C ASP A 137 -18.26 -4.12 7.75
N VAL A 138 -18.04 -2.80 7.65
CA VAL A 138 -18.50 -1.79 8.64
C VAL A 138 -19.49 -0.77 8.08
N THR A 139 -19.98 -0.98 6.85
CA THR A 139 -20.93 -0.09 6.17
C THR A 139 -22.17 -0.85 5.67
N PRO A 140 -23.39 -0.44 6.07
CA PRO A 140 -24.64 -1.05 5.59
C PRO A 140 -24.83 -0.93 4.07
N LYS A 141 -25.38 -1.98 3.42
CA LYS A 141 -25.63 -2.04 1.97
C LYS A 141 -26.13 -0.73 1.32
N PRO A 142 -27.17 -0.04 1.83
CA PRO A 142 -27.69 1.17 1.18
C PRO A 142 -26.71 2.35 1.15
N LEU A 143 -25.69 2.33 2.02
CA LEU A 143 -24.73 3.41 2.22
C LEU A 143 -23.34 3.08 1.65
N ARG A 144 -23.11 1.84 1.18
CA ARG A 144 -21.80 1.39 0.67
C ARG A 144 -21.27 2.23 -0.48
N SER A 145 -22.14 2.67 -1.41
CA SER A 145 -21.72 3.54 -2.52
C SER A 145 -21.17 4.88 -2.02
N LYS A 146 -21.87 5.53 -1.07
CA LYS A 146 -21.41 6.79 -0.45
C LYS A 146 -20.11 6.58 0.34
N ALA A 147 -19.98 5.46 1.05
CA ALA A 147 -18.75 5.15 1.76
C ALA A 147 -17.57 4.90 0.80
N ASN A 148 -17.81 4.20 -0.31
CA ASN A 148 -16.82 3.98 -1.35
C ASN A 148 -16.32 5.29 -1.98
N ALA A 149 -17.21 6.27 -2.16
CA ALA A 149 -16.79 7.60 -2.60
C ALA A 149 -15.83 8.27 -1.61
N ILE A 150 -16.10 8.18 -0.30
CA ILE A 150 -15.25 8.77 0.74
C ILE A 150 -13.88 8.08 0.80
N ILE A 151 -13.82 6.75 0.81
CA ILE A 151 -12.53 6.05 0.89
C ILE A 151 -11.69 6.28 -0.39
N ASN A 152 -12.33 6.39 -1.56
CA ASN A 152 -11.62 6.71 -2.80
C ASN A 152 -11.11 8.15 -2.80
N LEU A 153 -11.85 9.09 -2.21
CA LEU A 153 -11.35 10.45 -1.97
C LEU A 153 -10.13 10.44 -1.05
N MET A 154 -10.15 9.65 0.02
CA MET A 154 -8.99 9.46 0.91
C MET A 154 -7.80 8.84 0.18
N GLY A 155 -8.04 7.87 -0.71
CA GLY A 155 -7.03 7.32 -1.60
C GLY A 155 -6.42 8.37 -2.53
N ALA A 156 -7.25 9.22 -3.14
CA ALA A 156 -6.79 10.32 -3.98
C ALA A 156 -5.93 11.32 -3.19
N VAL A 157 -6.33 11.66 -1.96
CA VAL A 157 -5.51 12.48 -1.04
C VAL A 157 -4.14 11.84 -0.80
N GLY A 158 -4.08 10.53 -0.57
CA GLY A 158 -2.81 9.80 -0.42
C GLY A 158 -1.91 9.91 -1.65
N GLY A 159 -2.50 9.77 -2.84
CA GLY A 159 -1.76 9.95 -4.09
C GLY A 159 -1.28 11.38 -4.31
N ILE A 160 -2.07 12.39 -3.96
CA ILE A 160 -1.67 13.81 -4.03
C ILE A 160 -0.53 14.10 -3.04
N ILE A 161 -0.61 13.57 -1.81
CA ILE A 161 0.46 13.71 -0.82
C ILE A 161 1.77 13.18 -1.38
N TYR A 162 1.75 11.99 -1.98
CA TYR A 162 2.91 11.44 -2.68
C TYR A 162 3.44 12.39 -3.76
N LEU A 163 2.58 12.88 -4.66
CA LEU A 163 2.99 13.75 -5.76
C LEU A 163 3.63 15.06 -5.26
N VAL A 164 3.07 15.65 -4.21
CA VAL A 164 3.63 16.85 -3.57
C VAL A 164 5.01 16.56 -2.98
N ILE A 165 5.16 15.46 -2.22
CA ILE A 165 6.47 15.07 -1.66
C ILE A 165 7.49 14.81 -2.77
N ALA A 166 7.10 14.04 -3.79
CA ALA A 166 7.95 13.70 -4.92
C ALA A 166 8.39 14.96 -5.69
N SER A 167 7.48 15.89 -5.97
CA SER A 167 7.80 17.14 -6.68
C SER A 167 8.75 18.06 -5.88
N ILE A 168 8.65 18.09 -4.56
CA ILE A 168 9.54 18.90 -3.70
C ILE A 168 10.94 18.29 -3.58
N LEU A 169 11.01 16.96 -3.44
CA LEU A 169 12.27 16.26 -3.23
C LEU A 169 13.03 15.98 -4.54
N TYR A 170 12.30 15.69 -5.63
CA TYR A 170 12.83 15.19 -6.89
C TYR A 170 12.35 16.00 -8.09
N SER A 171 12.28 17.34 -7.97
CA SER A 171 12.05 18.20 -9.13
C SER A 171 13.13 18.00 -10.19
N GLN A 172 12.81 18.28 -11.46
CA GLN A 172 13.77 18.18 -12.56
C GLN A 172 15.06 18.94 -12.24
N SER A 173 14.96 20.19 -11.79
CA SER A 173 16.12 21.00 -11.39
C SER A 173 17.02 20.41 -10.30
N ARG A 174 16.52 19.46 -9.49
CA ARG A 174 17.26 18.83 -8.39
C ARG A 174 17.78 17.43 -8.72
N THR A 175 17.30 16.85 -9.81
CA THR A 175 17.67 15.51 -10.27
C THR A 175 18.43 15.53 -11.59
N GLU A 176 18.35 16.63 -12.33
CA GLU A 176 19.07 16.85 -13.57
C GLU A 176 20.59 16.83 -13.35
N GLY A 177 21.28 15.99 -14.12
CA GLY A 177 22.72 15.80 -14.02
C GLY A 177 23.18 14.86 -12.90
N LEU A 178 22.28 14.33 -12.06
CA LEU A 178 22.65 13.32 -11.08
C LEU A 178 22.85 11.96 -11.76
N ALA A 179 24.02 11.36 -11.52
CA ALA A 179 24.31 9.99 -11.95
C ALA A 179 23.46 8.95 -11.20
N HIS A 180 23.00 9.28 -9.98
CA HIS A 180 22.14 8.44 -9.15
C HIS A 180 21.21 9.28 -8.29
N VAL A 181 19.95 8.86 -8.17
CA VAL A 181 18.95 9.53 -7.34
C VAL A 181 18.65 8.66 -6.13
N ASN A 182 18.94 9.17 -4.94
CA ASN A 182 18.64 8.45 -3.70
C ASN A 182 17.17 8.61 -3.31
N TYR A 183 16.38 7.55 -3.51
CA TYR A 183 14.96 7.51 -3.15
C TYR A 183 14.69 7.17 -1.68
N LEU A 184 15.71 6.88 -0.86
CA LEU A 184 15.53 6.52 0.55
C LEU A 184 14.66 7.51 1.36
N PRO A 185 14.84 8.85 1.24
CA PRO A 185 13.98 9.81 1.95
C PRO A 185 12.49 9.67 1.58
N LEU A 186 12.20 9.41 0.31
CA LEU A 186 10.83 9.20 -0.18
C LEU A 186 10.19 7.97 0.46
N PHE A 187 10.90 6.84 0.43
CA PHE A 187 10.44 5.58 1.02
C PHE A 187 10.23 5.72 2.53
N LEU A 188 11.10 6.45 3.22
CA LEU A 188 10.95 6.70 4.65
C LEU A 188 9.68 7.52 4.95
N ILE A 189 9.47 8.63 4.23
CA ILE A 189 8.28 9.48 4.44
C ILE A 189 7.00 8.70 4.17
N ILE A 190 6.93 7.95 3.07
CA ILE A 190 5.78 7.11 2.74
C ILE A 190 5.62 5.99 3.77
N GLY A 191 6.70 5.41 4.26
CA GLY A 191 6.67 4.40 5.32
C GLY A 191 6.09 4.92 6.63
N VAL A 192 6.50 6.11 7.06
CA VAL A 192 5.92 6.79 8.23
C VAL A 192 4.43 7.05 8.01
N LEU A 193 4.05 7.55 6.84
CA LEU A 193 2.65 7.78 6.48
C LEU A 193 1.82 6.48 6.53
N MET A 194 2.37 5.37 6.06
CA MET A 194 1.72 4.05 6.13
C MET A 194 1.54 3.59 7.58
N ILE A 195 2.57 3.70 8.42
CA ILE A 195 2.50 3.32 9.84
C ILE A 195 1.48 4.20 10.57
N VAL A 196 1.52 5.52 10.39
CA VAL A 196 0.57 6.45 11.01
C VAL A 196 -0.87 6.13 10.57
N SER A 197 -1.09 5.92 9.28
CA SER A 197 -2.42 5.57 8.75
C SER A 197 -2.93 4.24 9.31
N MET A 198 -2.06 3.24 9.39
CA MET A 198 -2.38 1.95 9.99
C MET A 198 -2.71 2.07 11.48
N LEU A 199 -1.93 2.84 12.25
CA LEU A 199 -2.19 3.08 13.67
C LEU A 199 -3.56 3.77 13.87
N ILE A 200 -3.89 4.77 13.04
CA ILE A 200 -5.21 5.41 13.08
C ILE A 200 -6.31 4.37 12.87
N VAL A 201 -6.21 3.51 11.87
CA VAL A 201 -7.22 2.47 11.60
C VAL A 201 -7.33 1.49 12.77
N VAL A 202 -6.20 0.95 13.22
CA VAL A 202 -6.17 -0.10 14.25
C VAL A 202 -6.68 0.41 15.60
N LEU A 203 -6.33 1.65 15.97
CA LEU A 203 -6.70 2.23 17.26
C LEU A 203 -8.11 2.82 17.27
N THR A 204 -8.63 3.34 16.15
CA THR A 204 -9.87 4.13 16.15
C THR A 204 -11.11 3.42 15.57
N VAL A 205 -10.94 2.32 14.82
CA VAL A 205 -12.04 1.59 14.18
C VAL A 205 -12.39 0.36 15.01
N ASP A 206 -13.50 0.31 15.73
CA ASP A 206 -13.89 -0.91 16.47
C ASP A 206 -14.57 -1.94 15.54
N GLU A 207 -13.77 -2.74 14.81
CA GLU A 207 -14.27 -3.69 13.80
C GLU A 207 -15.34 -4.65 14.37
N PRO A 208 -15.13 -5.38 15.50
CA PRO A 208 -16.14 -6.30 16.02
C PRO A 208 -17.50 -5.64 16.29
N ARG A 209 -17.48 -4.48 16.96
CA ARG A 209 -18.70 -3.74 17.29
C ARG A 209 -19.41 -3.25 16.03
N LEU A 210 -18.67 -2.63 15.12
CA LEU A 210 -19.24 -2.02 13.92
C LEU A 210 -19.81 -3.07 12.97
N SER A 211 -19.14 -4.21 12.80
CA SER A 211 -19.67 -5.30 12.00
C SER A 211 -20.92 -5.94 12.63
N ALA A 212 -21.01 -6.01 13.96
CA ALA A 212 -22.24 -6.46 14.63
C ALA A 212 -23.41 -5.49 14.40
N GLU A 213 -23.19 -4.18 14.56
CA GLU A 213 -24.19 -3.15 14.29
C GLU A 213 -24.70 -3.21 12.83
N VAL A 214 -23.81 -3.45 11.86
CA VAL A 214 -24.19 -3.62 10.45
C VAL A 214 -25.04 -4.87 10.23
N GLN A 215 -24.67 -6.00 10.83
CA GLN A 215 -25.43 -7.24 10.71
C GLN A 215 -26.85 -7.11 11.31
N GLU A 216 -26.99 -6.41 12.43
CA GLU A 216 -28.31 -6.12 13.02
C GLU A 216 -29.16 -5.24 12.09
N MET A 217 -28.58 -4.17 11.55
CA MET A 217 -29.27 -3.28 10.60
C MET A 217 -29.67 -3.97 9.30
N GLU A 218 -28.95 -5.00 8.85
CA GLU A 218 -29.27 -5.74 7.62
C GLU A 218 -30.27 -6.89 7.84
N ARG A 219 -30.55 -7.26 9.11
CA ARG A 219 -31.58 -8.25 9.45
C ARG A 219 -32.97 -7.63 9.62
N GLN A 220 -33.05 -6.31 9.84
CA GLN A 220 -34.29 -5.53 9.93
C GLN A 220 -34.71 -5.04 8.54
#